data_AF-A0A7D8BD98-F1
#
_entry.id   AF-A0A7D8BD98-F1
#
_cell.length_a   1.000
_cell.length_b   1.000
_cell.length_c   1.000
_cell.angle_alpha   90.00
_cell.angle_beta   90.00
_cell.angle_gamma   90.00
#
_symmetry.space_group_name_H-M   'P 1'
#
loop_
_entity.id
_entity.type
_entity.pdbx_description
1 polymer ?
#
loop_
_entity_poly.entity_id
_entity_poly.type
_entity_poly.pdbx_seq_one_letter_code
_entity_poly.pdbx_strand_id
1 'polypeptide(L)'
;MSSSATLRKPLGIRATPEEHELITRAAQREHRSVNSFVLQAALNAARGGSSRLRTPEEVQVALTRAQALMRPYREAGHSLVDELISERRAEAERE
;
A
#
# COMPACT_ATOMS: atom_id res chain seq x y z
N MET A 1 19.83 12.55 -28.39
CA MET A 1 18.39 12.47 -28.03
C MET A 1 17.85 11.13 -28.51
N SER A 2 17.77 10.13 -27.64
CA SER A 2 17.34 8.78 -28.04
C SER A 2 15.82 8.66 -27.94
N SER A 3 15.17 8.57 -29.11
CA SER A 3 13.76 8.18 -29.21
C SER A 3 13.62 6.71 -28.78
N SER A 4 13.15 6.49 -27.55
CA SER A 4 12.70 5.18 -27.10
C SER A 4 11.42 4.85 -27.86
N ALA A 5 11.56 4.10 -28.96
CA ALA A 5 10.43 3.60 -29.73
C ALA A 5 9.51 2.81 -28.80
N THR A 6 8.40 3.42 -28.40
CA THR A 6 7.40 2.81 -27.53
C THR A 6 6.69 1.74 -28.34
N LEU A 7 7.19 0.50 -28.30
CA LEU A 7 6.56 -0.65 -28.93
C LEU A 7 5.16 -0.83 -28.32
N ARG A 8 4.13 -0.35 -29.02
CA ARG A 8 2.72 -0.54 -28.64
C ARG A 8 2.32 -1.99 -28.95
N LYS A 9 2.55 -2.90 -28.01
CA LYS A 9 1.91 -4.22 -28.03
C LYS A 9 0.60 -4.13 -27.23
N PRO A 10 -0.56 -4.51 -27.80
CA PRO A 10 -1.78 -4.63 -27.01
C PRO A 10 -1.57 -5.73 -25.96
N LEU A 11 -1.91 -5.43 -24.71
CA LEU A 11 -1.96 -6.44 -23.66
C LEU A 11 -3.18 -7.34 -23.95
N GLY A 12 -2.96 -8.44 -24.66
CA GLY A 12 -3.97 -9.47 -24.91
C GLY A 12 -4.25 -10.28 -23.65
N ILE A 13 -4.90 -9.66 -22.66
CA ILE A 13 -5.23 -10.29 -21.38
C ILE A 13 -6.55 -11.04 -21.54
N ARG A 14 -6.54 -12.34 -21.24
CA ARG A 14 -7.77 -13.11 -21.06
C ARG A 14 -8.19 -12.97 -19.60
N ALA A 15 -9.37 -12.42 -19.37
CA ALA A 15 -9.98 -12.28 -18.05
C ALA A 15 -11.45 -12.69 -18.14
N THR A 16 -11.96 -13.30 -17.09
CA THR A 16 -13.40 -13.51 -16.89
C THR A 16 -14.10 -12.15 -16.67
N PRO A 17 -15.44 -12.08 -16.84
CA PRO A 17 -16.19 -10.85 -16.57
C PRO A 17 -15.99 -10.32 -15.14
N GLU A 18 -15.94 -11.22 -14.15
CA GLU A 18 -15.74 -10.87 -12.74
C GLU A 18 -14.34 -10.27 -12.48
N GLU A 19 -13.29 -10.87 -13.04
CA GLU A 19 -11.93 -10.35 -12.95
C GLU A 19 -11.81 -8.97 -13.62
N HIS A 20 -12.47 -8.77 -14.76
CA HIS A 20 -12.47 -7.49 -15.46
C HIS A 20 -13.15 -6.39 -14.64
N GLU A 21 -14.28 -6.68 -13.98
CA GLU A 21 -14.93 -5.74 -13.08
C GLU A 21 -14.05 -5.34 -11.90
N LEU A 22 -13.41 -6.32 -11.24
CA LEU A 22 -12.52 -6.06 -10.11
C LEU A 22 -11.35 -5.16 -10.51
N ILE A 23 -10.70 -5.46 -11.64
CA ILE A 23 -9.60 -4.66 -12.18
C ILE A 23 -10.10 -3.26 -12.54
N THR A 24 -11.30 -3.13 -13.12
CA THR A 24 -11.87 -1.83 -13.48
C THR A 24 -12.10 -0.96 -12.25
N ARG A 25 -12.69 -1.53 -11.19
CA ARG A 25 -12.90 -0.82 -9.92
C ARG A 25 -11.57 -0.42 -9.28
N ALA A 26 -10.55 -1.29 -9.33
CA ALA A 26 -9.21 -0.97 -8.82
C ALA A 26 -8.55 0.17 -9.61
N ALA A 27 -8.65 0.15 -10.95
CA ALA A 27 -8.13 1.20 -11.80
C ALA A 27 -8.82 2.55 -11.57
N GLN A 28 -10.14 2.54 -11.33
CA GLN A 28 -10.91 3.74 -11.00
C GLN A 28 -10.47 4.37 -9.66
N ARG A 29 -10.20 3.55 -8.63
CA ARG A 29 -9.68 4.05 -7.33
C ARG A 29 -8.35 4.78 -7.47
N GLU A 30 -7.54 4.41 -8.46
CA GLU A 30 -6.25 5.05 -8.76
C GLU A 30 -6.34 6.16 -9.82
N HIS A 31 -7.55 6.50 -10.31
CA HIS A 31 -7.77 7.44 -11.41
C HIS A 31 -6.97 7.10 -12.69
N ARG A 32 -6.87 5.81 -13.02
CA ARG A 32 -6.10 5.30 -14.16
C ARG A 32 -6.97 4.51 -15.13
N SER A 33 -6.52 4.42 -16.39
CA SER A 33 -7.12 3.50 -17.35
C SER A 33 -6.77 2.05 -17.00
N VAL A 34 -7.68 1.11 -17.30
CA VAL A 34 -7.49 -0.32 -17.04
C VAL A 34 -6.17 -0.84 -17.63
N ASN A 35 -5.87 -0.48 -18.88
CA ASN A 35 -4.64 -0.89 -19.54
C ASN A 35 -3.38 -0.36 -18.84
N SER A 36 -3.41 0.90 -18.38
CA SER A 36 -2.29 1.48 -17.65
C SER A 36 -2.11 0.86 -16.28
N PHE A 37 -3.22 0.57 -15.60
CA PHE A 37 -3.21 -0.09 -14.29
C PHE A 37 -2.62 -1.50 -14.39
N VAL A 38 -3.09 -2.31 -15.34
CA VAL A 38 -2.58 -3.68 -15.51
C VAL A 38 -1.12 -3.69 -15.94
N LEU A 39 -0.71 -2.80 -16.86
CA LEU A 39 0.70 -2.68 -17.24
C LEU A 39 1.58 -2.34 -16.04
N GLN A 40 1.16 -1.37 -15.21
CA GLN A 40 1.93 -0.98 -14.03
C GLN A 40 2.00 -2.11 -13.00
N ALA A 41 0.90 -2.81 -12.75
CA ALA A 41 0.87 -3.97 -11.87
C ALA A 41 1.80 -5.09 -12.37
N ALA A 42 1.78 -5.39 -13.67
CA ALA A 42 2.66 -6.37 -14.29
C ALA A 42 4.14 -5.94 -14.21
N LEU A 43 4.45 -4.66 -14.43
CA LEU A 43 5.81 -4.12 -14.26
C LEU A 43 6.28 -4.17 -12.80
N ASN A 44 5.41 -3.85 -11.85
CA ASN A 44 5.73 -3.96 -10.41
C ASN A 44 6.00 -5.41 -10.02
N ALA A 45 5.20 -6.36 -10.52
CA ALA A 45 5.41 -7.78 -10.30
C ALA A 45 6.72 -8.28 -10.95
N ALA A 46 7.00 -7.84 -12.18
CA ALA A 46 8.19 -8.24 -12.95
C ALA A 46 9.50 -7.62 -12.43
N ARG A 47 9.45 -6.41 -11.85
CA ARG A 47 10.61 -5.75 -11.22
C ARG A 47 11.04 -6.41 -9.90
N GLY A 48 10.31 -7.42 -9.44
CA GLY A 48 10.58 -8.16 -8.21
C GLY A 48 9.98 -7.44 -6.99
N GLY A 49 9.11 -8.04 -6.20
CA GLY A 49 8.60 -9.41 -6.20
C GLY A 49 7.93 -9.59 -4.85
N SER A 50 6.61 -9.78 -4.85
CA SER A 50 5.73 -9.60 -3.67
C SER A 50 5.88 -8.21 -3.02
N SER A 51 4.79 -7.63 -2.56
CA SER A 51 4.93 -6.71 -1.43
C SER A 51 5.53 -7.59 -0.31
N ARG A 52 6.86 -7.57 -0.12
CA ARG A 52 7.47 -8.21 1.04
C ARG A 52 6.76 -7.60 2.24
N LEU A 53 5.91 -8.40 2.88
CA LEU A 53 5.31 -8.01 4.15
C LEU A 53 6.48 -7.65 5.04
N ARG A 54 6.49 -6.41 5.54
CA ARG A 54 7.57 -5.95 6.41
C ARG A 54 7.69 -6.92 7.56
N THR A 55 8.92 -7.32 7.89
CA THR A 55 9.12 -8.15 9.09
C THR A 55 8.67 -7.34 10.32
N PRO A 56 8.26 -7.99 11.42
CA PRO A 56 7.92 -7.29 12.66
C PRO A 56 9.03 -6.32 13.11
N GLU A 57 10.29 -6.70 12.91
CA GLU A 57 11.46 -5.85 13.19
C GLU A 57 11.51 -4.60 12.30
N GLU A 58 11.27 -4.75 10.99
CA GLU A 58 11.20 -3.62 10.04
C GLU A 58 10.06 -2.66 10.39
N VAL A 59 8.92 -3.20 10.83
CA VAL A 59 7.78 -2.40 11.31
C VAL A 59 8.16 -1.66 12.59
N GLN A 60 8.79 -2.34 13.56
CA GLN A 60 9.21 -1.72 14.82
C GLN A 60 10.20 -0.58 14.58
N VAL A 61 11.17 -0.77 13.69
CA VAL A 61 12.13 0.29 13.30
C VAL A 61 11.40 1.47 12.65
N ALA A 62 10.45 1.22 11.76
CA ALA A 62 9.66 2.27 11.12
C ALA A 62 8.81 3.07 12.13
N LEU A 63 8.15 2.38 13.07
CA LEU A 63 7.36 3.00 14.14
C LEU A 63 8.24 3.84 15.06
N THR A 64 9.40 3.32 15.47
CA THR A 64 10.33 4.03 16.35
C THR A 64 10.84 5.32 15.68
N ARG A 65 11.17 5.27 14.38
CA ARG A 65 11.57 6.45 13.62
C ARG A 65 10.45 7.47 13.51
N ALA A 66 9.23 7.03 13.24
CA ALA A 66 8.06 7.91 13.19
C ALA A 66 7.81 8.59 14.54
N GLN A 67 7.91 7.86 15.65
CA GLN A 67 7.76 8.41 17.00
C GLN A 67 8.85 9.44 17.33
N ALA A 68 10.10 9.19 16.92
CA ALA A 68 11.20 10.14 17.11
C ALA A 68 10.96 11.47 16.36
N LEU A 69 10.42 11.40 15.14
CA LEU A 69 10.07 12.59 14.35
C LEU A 69 8.88 13.36 14.94
N MET A 70 7.96 12.67 15.59
CA MET A 70 6.79 13.28 16.24
C MET A 70 7.10 13.82 17.64
N ARG A 71 8.23 13.45 18.24
CA ARG A 71 8.65 13.87 19.58
C ARG A 71 8.60 15.38 19.85
N PRO A 72 9.02 16.29 18.94
CA PRO A 72 8.92 17.73 19.16
C PRO A 72 7.49 18.28 19.05
N TYR A 73 6.56 17.54 18.45
CA TYR A 73 5.16 17.94 18.30
C TYR A 73 4.23 17.30 19.35
N ARG A 74 4.80 16.55 20.29
CA ARG A 74 4.05 15.87 21.33
C ARG A 74 3.81 16.84 22.49
N GLU A 75 2.56 17.05 22.86
CA GLU A 75 2.21 17.75 24.10
C GLU A 75 2.81 17.01 25.29
N ALA A 76 3.45 17.74 26.21
CA ALA A 76 4.06 17.13 27.39
C ALA A 76 2.98 16.45 28.24
N GLY A 77 3.06 15.12 28.35
CA GLY A 77 2.10 14.30 29.10
C GLY A 77 1.04 13.58 28.26
N HIS A 78 0.98 13.80 26.93
CA HIS A 78 0.01 13.13 26.05
C HIS A 78 0.70 12.05 25.20
N SER A 79 0.25 10.80 25.30
CA SER A 79 0.78 9.67 24.55
C SER A 79 -0.34 8.92 23.84
N LEU A 80 -0.51 9.22 22.56
CA LEU A 80 -1.52 8.58 21.70
C LEU A 80 -1.38 7.05 21.65
N VAL A 81 -0.16 6.53 21.86
CA VAL A 81 0.10 5.09 21.89
C VAL A 81 -0.48 4.46 23.17
N ASP A 82 -0.32 5.13 24.31
CA ASP A 82 -0.85 4.63 25.58
C ASP A 82 -2.39 4.69 25.60
N GLU A 83 -2.97 5.72 24.97
CA GLU A 83 -4.42 5.82 24.73
C GLU A 83 -4.93 4.63 23.90
N LEU A 84 -4.33 4.38 22.73
CA LEU A 84 -4.73 3.28 21.86
C LEU A 84 -4.55 1.89 22.52
N ILE A 85 -3.51 1.71 23.34
CA ILE A 85 -3.32 0.47 24.11
C ILE A 85 -4.42 0.33 25.17
N SER A 86 -4.79 1.42 25.85
CA SER A 86 -5.86 1.40 26.84
C SER A 86 -7.22 1.11 26.23
N GLU A 87 -7.52 1.67 25.04
CA GLU A 87 -8.75 1.42 24.29
C GLU A 87 -8.86 -0.05 23.86
N ARG A 88 -7.77 -0.63 23.31
CA ARG A 88 -7.73 -2.05 22.92
C ARG A 88 -7.93 -3.00 24.09
N ARG A 89 -7.37 -2.67 25.27
CA ARG A 89 -7.59 -3.47 26.49
C ARG A 89 -9.03 -3.37 26.97
N ALA A 90 -9.59 -2.17 26.96
CA ALA A 90 -10.99 -1.95 27.33
C ALA A 90 -11.97 -2.62 26.37
N GLU A 91 -11.61 -2.79 25.09
CA GLU A 91 -12.38 -3.58 24.13
C GLU A 91 -12.28 -5.08 24.42
N ALA A 92 -11.08 -5.60 24.71
CA ALA A 92 -10.88 -7.01 25.05
C ALA A 92 -11.54 -7.46 26.36
N GLU A 93 -11.85 -6.53 27.27
CA GLU A 93 -12.61 -6.80 28.51
C GLU A 93 -14.13 -6.81 28.29
N ARG A 94 -14.62 -6.33 27.14
CA ARG A 94 -16.05 -6.31 26.79
C ARG A 94 -16.47 -7.50 25.91
N GLU A 95 -15.52 -8.16 25.26
CA GLU A 95 -15.70 -9.43 24.52
C GLU A 95 -15.63 -10.64 25.44
#